data_AF-A0A9D7JX28-F1
#
_entry.id   AF-A0A9D7JX28-F1
#
_cell.length_a   1.000
_cell.length_b   1.000
_cell.length_c   1.000
_cell.angle_alpha   90.00
_cell.angle_beta   90.00
_cell.angle_gamma   90.00
#
_symmetry.space_group_name_H-M   'P 1'
#
loop_
_entity.id
_entity.type
_entity.pdbx_description
1 polymer ?
#
loop_
_entity_poly.entity_id
_entity_poly.type
_entity_poly.pdbx_seq_one_letter_code
_entity_poly.pdbx_strand_id
1 'polypeptide(L)'
;MPTIIENWAQITGTVLESTAHPKLKDYTQLKVMLEKSKDIKGFPNLARLDEQNKILINVRNPSAPQFQEGHKLKAVVRKVFGQEYFMKEGIY
;
A
#
# COMPACT_ATOMS: atom_id res chain seq x y z
N MET A 1 17.52 20.03 -2.17
CA MET A 1 16.48 19.20 -2.81
C MET A 1 16.24 18.01 -1.90
N PRO A 2 15.02 17.77 -1.38
CA PRO A 2 14.79 16.57 -0.59
C PRO A 2 14.94 15.36 -1.52
N THR A 3 15.97 14.55 -1.29
CA THR A 3 16.17 13.28 -1.98
C THR A 3 15.01 12.38 -1.59
N ILE A 4 14.05 12.16 -2.51
CA ILE A 4 12.98 11.20 -2.30
C ILE A 4 13.66 9.83 -2.25
N ILE A 5 13.81 9.28 -1.06
CA ILE A 5 14.31 7.91 -0.89
C ILE A 5 13.20 7.00 -1.38
N GLU A 6 13.37 6.40 -2.56
CA GLU A 6 12.48 5.34 -3.02
C GLU A 6 12.57 4.16 -2.05
N ASN A 7 11.43 3.67 -1.58
CA ASN A 7 11.30 2.70 -0.49
C ASN A 7 10.23 1.64 -0.80
N TRP A 8 10.45 0.94 -1.90
CA TRP A 8 9.54 -0.09 -2.37
C TRP A 8 9.63 -1.35 -1.51
N ALA A 9 8.48 -1.86 -1.09
CA ALA A 9 8.35 -3.13 -0.37
C ALA A 9 7.19 -3.93 -0.94
N GLN A 10 7.31 -5.26 -0.92
CA GLN A 10 6.20 -6.14 -1.21
C GLN A 10 5.49 -6.47 0.09
N ILE A 11 4.19 -6.19 0.17
CA ILE A 11 3.39 -6.42 1.36
C ILE A 11 2.37 -7.53 1.15
N THR A 12 1.95 -8.14 2.25
CA THR A 12 0.80 -9.02 2.32
C THR A 12 -0.06 -8.58 3.50
N GLY A 13 -1.36 -8.44 3.29
CA GLY A 13 -2.28 -7.99 4.32
C GLY A 13 -3.72 -8.34 3.97
N THR A 14 -4.62 -8.03 4.90
CA THR A 14 -6.06 -8.24 4.69
C THR A 14 -6.75 -6.89 4.55
N VAL A 15 -7.53 -6.71 3.48
CA VAL A 15 -8.31 -5.48 3.27
C VAL A 15 -9.44 -5.43 4.29
N LEU A 16 -9.48 -4.36 5.07
CA LEU A 16 -10.51 -4.09 6.07
C LEU A 16 -11.58 -3.15 5.55
N GLU A 17 -11.21 -2.24 4.65
CA GLU A 17 -12.12 -1.21 4.15
C GLU A 17 -11.62 -0.69 2.81
N SER A 18 -12.54 -0.29 1.92
CA SER A 18 -12.23 0.33 0.62
C SER A 18 -13.13 1.54 0.44
N THR A 19 -12.53 2.72 0.35
CA THR A 19 -13.24 4.01 0.25
C THR A 19 -12.63 4.89 -0.81
N ALA A 20 -13.43 5.80 -1.39
CA ALA A 20 -12.88 6.81 -2.30
C ALA A 20 -11.88 7.71 -1.55
N HIS A 21 -10.75 8.03 -2.18
CA HIS A 21 -9.73 8.84 -1.52
C HIS A 21 -10.23 10.28 -1.31
N PRO A 22 -10.13 10.85 -0.09
CA PRO A 22 -10.78 12.12 0.24
C PRO A 22 -10.25 13.33 -0.54
N LYS A 23 -9.00 13.24 -1.02
CA LYS A 23 -8.30 14.34 -1.73
C LYS A 23 -7.89 14.03 -3.17
N LEU A 24 -7.91 12.77 -3.60
CA LEU A 24 -7.33 12.34 -4.87
C LEU A 24 -8.43 11.69 -5.71
N LYS A 25 -8.94 12.42 -6.71
CA LYS A 25 -10.16 12.05 -7.45
C LYS A 25 -10.08 10.71 -8.19
N ASP A 26 -8.87 10.27 -8.54
CA ASP A 26 -8.63 9.02 -9.28
C ASP A 26 -8.09 7.88 -8.42
N TYR A 27 -8.20 8.01 -7.09
CA TYR A 27 -7.69 7.03 -6.15
C TYR A 27 -8.77 6.52 -5.21
N THR A 28 -8.64 5.25 -4.87
CA THR A 28 -9.32 4.55 -3.79
C THR A 28 -8.31 4.34 -2.67
N GLN A 29 -8.71 4.61 -1.44
CA GLN A 29 -7.92 4.35 -0.24
C GLN A 29 -8.40 3.04 0.40
N LEU A 30 -7.49 2.07 0.43
CA LEU A 30 -7.70 0.79 1.09
C LEU A 30 -7.14 0.88 2.50
N LYS A 31 -7.94 0.49 3.48
CA LYS A 31 -7.46 0.23 4.84
C LYS A 31 -7.09 -1.23 4.93
N VAL A 32 -5.83 -1.51 5.24
CA VAL A 32 -5.30 -2.88 5.22
C VAL A 32 -4.66 -3.20 6.55
N MET A 33 -4.97 -4.36 7.12
CA MET A 33 -4.17 -4.93 8.20
C MET A 33 -2.91 -5.53 7.59
N LEU A 34 -1.75 -4.89 7.80
CA LEU A 34 -0.49 -5.39 7.27
C LEU A 34 -0.08 -6.64 8.04
N GLU A 35 0.04 -7.78 7.37
CA GLU A 35 0.45 -9.05 8.01
C GLU A 35 1.96 -9.21 7.94
N LYS A 36 2.54 -9.01 6.75
CA LYS A 36 3.96 -9.19 6.47
C LYS A 36 4.44 -8.25 5.38
N SER A 37 5.71 -7.91 5.42
CA SER A 37 6.41 -7.19 4.37
C SER A 37 7.69 -7.92 3.96
N LYS A 38 8.12 -7.69 2.72
CA LYS A 38 9.36 -8.18 2.16
C LYS A 38 10.06 -7.05 1.43
N ASP A 39 11.37 -6.98 1.60
CA ASP A 39 12.24 -6.10 0.84
C ASP A 39 12.20 -6.42 -0.67
N ILE A 40 12.31 -5.36 -1.46
CA ILE A 40 12.54 -5.44 -2.90
C ILE A 40 13.99 -5.04 -3.10
N LYS A 41 14.77 -5.90 -3.75
CA LYS A 41 16.23 -5.76 -3.91
C LYS A 41 16.62 -4.32 -4.27
N GLY A 42 17.45 -3.71 -3.42
CA GLY A 42 17.96 -2.35 -3.61
C GLY A 42 17.16 -1.23 -2.92
N PHE A 43 16.01 -1.53 -2.30
CA PHE A 43 15.19 -0.54 -1.61
C PHE A 43 14.99 -0.89 -0.11
N PRO A 44 15.03 0.10 0.79
CA PRO A 44 14.75 -0.12 2.20
C PRO A 44 13.27 -0.49 2.42
N ASN A 45 13.03 -1.58 3.14
CA ASN A 45 11.68 -1.98 3.53
C ASN A 45 11.20 -1.21 4.77
N LEU A 46 10.63 -0.03 4.54
CA LEU A 46 10.03 0.76 5.63
C LEU A 46 8.66 0.23 6.09
N ALA A 47 8.06 -0.70 5.33
CA ALA A 47 6.79 -1.34 5.71
C ALA A 47 6.93 -2.30 6.88
N ARG A 48 8.15 -2.80 7.13
CA ARG A 48 8.44 -3.68 8.27
C ARG A 48 8.07 -3.08 9.62
N LEU A 49 8.16 -1.75 9.75
CA LEU A 49 7.82 -1.03 10.97
C LEU A 49 6.31 -0.98 11.25
N ASP A 50 5.49 -1.19 10.23
CA ASP A 50 4.02 -1.13 10.33
C ASP A 50 3.39 -2.53 10.28
N GLU A 51 4.18 -3.61 10.33
CA GLU A 51 3.64 -4.97 10.41
C GLU A 51 2.73 -5.10 11.64
N GLN A 52 1.62 -5.86 11.47
CA GLN A 52 0.54 -6.02 12.44
C GLN A 52 -0.26 -4.74 12.75
N ASN A 53 0.00 -3.65 12.03
CA ASN A 53 -0.77 -2.42 12.13
C ASN A 53 -1.70 -2.21 10.94
N LYS A 54 -2.64 -1.29 11.11
CA LYS A 54 -3.50 -0.82 10.03
C LYS A 54 -2.72 0.19 9.19
N ILE A 55 -2.73 0.03 7.88
CA ILE A 55 -2.11 0.95 6.93
C ILE A 55 -3.14 1.43 5.92
N LEU A 56 -2.87 2.58 5.30
CA LEU A 56 -3.66 3.16 4.23
C LEU A 56 -2.91 3.02 2.92
N ILE A 57 -3.51 2.33 1.96
CA ILE A 57 -2.91 2.10 0.64
C ILE A 57 -3.75 2.81 -0.39
N ASN A 58 -3.14 3.77 -1.06
CA ASN A 58 -3.74 4.52 -2.14
C ASN A 58 -3.52 3.77 -3.45
N VAL A 59 -4.62 3.33 -4.05
CA VAL A 59 -4.69 2.55 -5.29
C VAL A 59 -5.43 3.38 -6.33
N ARG A 60 -5.00 3.37 -7.60
CA ARG A 60 -5.78 4.04 -8.64
C ARG A 60 -7.10 3.33 -8.89
N ASN A 61 -8.15 4.10 -9.17
CA ASN A 61 -9.51 3.59 -9.37
C ASN A 61 -9.62 2.42 -10.37
N PRO A 62 -8.90 2.38 -11.52
CA PRO A 62 -8.96 1.22 -12.42
C PRO A 62 -8.50 -0.10 -11.78
N SER A 63 -7.62 -0.03 -10.78
CA SER A 63 -7.10 -1.18 -10.04
C SER A 63 -7.80 -1.38 -8.69
N ALA A 64 -8.80 -0.57 -8.34
CA ALA A 64 -9.52 -0.69 -7.07
C ALA A 64 -10.55 -1.84 -7.01
N PRO A 65 -11.32 -2.16 -8.08
CA PRO A 65 -12.37 -3.17 -8.03
C PRO A 65 -11.93 -4.58 -7.62
N GLN A 66 -10.64 -4.89 -7.75
CA GLN A 66 -10.07 -6.19 -7.38
C GLN A 66 -9.85 -6.37 -5.86
N PHE A 67 -10.03 -5.31 -5.06
CA PHE A 67 -9.77 -5.30 -3.62
C PHE A 67 -11.05 -5.09 -2.82
N GLN A 68 -11.73 -6.20 -2.52
CA GLN A 68 -12.92 -6.23 -1.66
C GLN A 68 -12.53 -6.42 -0.19
N GLU A 69 -13.40 -6.01 0.71
CA GLU A 69 -13.23 -6.25 2.15
C GLU A 69 -13.09 -7.75 2.44
N GLY A 70 -12.18 -8.11 3.35
CA GLY A 70 -11.86 -9.49 3.69
C GLY A 70 -10.90 -10.19 2.72
N HIS A 71 -10.61 -9.62 1.56
CA HIS A 71 -9.63 -10.21 0.64
C HIS A 71 -8.20 -10.03 1.12
N LYS A 72 -7.38 -11.07 0.89
CA LYS A 72 -5.92 -10.95 1.03
C LYS A 72 -5.37 -10.11 -0.11
N LEU A 73 -4.69 -9.04 0.25
CA LEU A 73 -3.92 -8.20 -0.63
C LEU A 73 -2.48 -8.67 -0.64
N LYS A 74 -1.91 -8.84 -1.84
CA LYS A 74 -0.47 -8.91 -2.05
C LYS A 74 -0.10 -7.86 -3.08
N ALA A 75 0.72 -6.89 -2.70
CA ALA A 75 1.02 -5.76 -3.56
C ALA A 75 2.43 -5.22 -3.31
N VAL A 76 2.99 -4.56 -4.31
CA VAL A 76 4.20 -3.75 -4.15
C VAL A 76 3.76 -2.32 -3.83
N VAL A 77 4.29 -1.77 -2.75
CA VAL A 77 3.92 -0.44 -2.24
C VAL A 77 5.15 0.40 -1.95
N ARG A 78 4.99 1.72 -2.01
CA ARG A 78 5.95 2.70 -1.48
C ARG A 78 5.32 3.40 -0.29
N LYS A 79 6.08 3.57 0.80
CA LYS A 79 5.63 4.32 1.98
C LYS A 79 5.89 5.80 1.74
N VAL A 80 4.88 6.65 1.90
CA VAL A 80 5.03 8.10 1.70
C VAL A 80 5.33 8.78 3.02
N PHE A 81 4.43 8.64 3.99
CA PHE A 81 4.57 9.23 5.32
C PHE A 81 3.64 8.51 6.30
N GLY A 82 4.02 8.43 7.58
CA GLY A 82 3.19 7.78 8.60
C GLY A 82 2.85 6.32 8.23
N GLN A 83 1.57 5.98 8.14
CA GLN A 83 1.07 4.67 7.70
C GLN A 83 0.43 4.73 6.29
N GLU A 84 0.79 5.74 5.50
CA GLU A 84 0.25 5.94 4.15
C GLU A 84 1.20 5.42 3.06
N TYR A 85 0.60 4.72 2.11
CA TYR A 85 1.29 3.99 1.05
C TYR A 85 0.66 4.28 -0.31
N PHE A 86 1.45 4.11 -1.36
CA PHE A 86 0.94 4.05 -2.72
C PHE A 86 1.31 2.72 -3.34
N MET A 87 0.33 2.09 -4.00
CA MET A 87 0.56 0.85 -4.73
C MET A 87 1.30 1.12 -6.03
N LYS A 88 2.27 0.26 -6.37
CA LYS A 88 2.94 0.23 -7.67
C LYS A 88 1.97 -0.35 -8.70
N GLU A 89 1.77 0.37 -9.80
CA GLU A 89 0.98 -0.16 -10.92
C GLU A 89 1.80 -1.21 -11.70
N GLY A 90 1.16 -2.29 -12.14
CA GLY A 90 1.70 -3.19 -13.16
C GLY A 90 2.57 -4.38 -12.72
N ILE A 91 2.30 -5.02 -11.58
CA ILE A 91 2.85 -6.36 -11.29
C ILE A 91 1.69 -7.26 -10.83
N TYR A 92 1.08 -7.96 -11.79
CA TYR A 92 0.08 -9.01 -11.60
C TYR A 92 0.76 -10.32 -11.22
#